data_AF-G9YA60-F1
#
_entry.id   AF-G9YA60-F1
#
_cell.length_a   1.000
_cell.length_b   1.000
_cell.length_c   1.000
_cell.angle_alpha   90.00
_cell.angle_beta   90.00
_cell.angle_gamma   90.00
#
_symmetry.space_group_name_H-M   'P 1'
#
loop_
_entity.id
_entity.type
_entity.pdbx_description
1 polymer ?
#
loop_
_entity_poly.entity_id
_entity_poly.type
_entity_poly.pdbx_seq_one_letter_code
_entity_poly.pdbx_strand_id
1 'polypeptide(L)' 'MTKNEKQQLETIRRYLKDGFQYLNCGRISLGVSNVEKAEILLDVLLTLADKNPKR' A
#
# COMPACT_ATOMS: atom_id res chain seq x y z
N MET A 1 -3.06 -1.34 17.13
CA MET A 1 -2.85 -0.60 15.87
C MET A 1 -2.69 0.87 16.19
N THR A 2 -1.50 1.41 15.96
CA THR A 2 -1.18 2.82 16.14
C THR A 2 -1.90 3.68 15.10
N LYS A 3 -2.07 4.98 15.40
CA LYS A 3 -2.63 5.96 14.47
C LYS A 3 -1.85 6.00 13.15
N ASN A 4 -0.54 5.77 13.21
CA ASN A 4 0.34 5.74 12.05
C ASN A 4 0.09 4.51 11.16
N GLU A 5 -0.01 3.31 11.74
CA GLU A 5 -0.34 2.08 10.99
C GLU A 5 -1.68 2.21 10.26
N LYS A 6 -2.69 2.79 10.92
CA LYS A 6 -4.00 3.01 10.31
C LYS A 6 -3.91 3.92 9.08
N GLN A 7 -3.20 5.03 9.21
CA GLN A 7 -3.01 5.99 8.12
C GLN A 7 -2.23 5.38 6.95
N GLN A 8 -1.25 4.51 7.23
CA GLN A 8 -0.52 3.79 6.18
C GLN A 8 -1.42 2.78 5.46
N LEU A 9 -2.26 2.02 6.18
CA LEU A 9 -3.23 1.12 5.54
C LEU A 9 -4.27 1.88 4.69
N GLU A 10 -4.75 3.04 5.14
CA GLU A 10 -5.65 3.88 4.34
C GLU A 10 -4.96 4.38 3.05
N THR A 11 -3.67 4.69 3.14
CA THR A 11 -2.85 5.10 1.98
C THR A 11 -2.64 3.94 1.00
N ILE A 12 -2.30 2.75 1.49
CA ILE A 12 -2.19 1.52 0.68
C ILE A 12 -3.50 1.23 -0.03
N ARG A 13 -4.63 1.27 0.70
CA ARG A 13 -5.97 1.08 0.13
C ARG A 13 -6.26 2.07 -0.99
N ARG A 14 -5.84 3.34 -0.84
CA ARG A 14 -6.02 4.37 -1.87
C ARG A 14 -5.19 4.05 -3.12
N TYR A 15 -3.92 3.69 -2.97
CA TYR A 15 -3.08 3.30 -4.10
C TYR A 15 -3.62 2.09 -4.85
N LEU A 16 -4.11 1.07 -4.14
CA LEU A 16 -4.74 -0.09 -4.78
C LEU A 16 -6.01 0.29 -5.55
N LYS A 17 -6.84 1.17 -5.00
CA LYS A 17 -8.07 1.64 -5.66
C LYS A 17 -7.76 2.47 -6.91
N ASP A 18 -6.85 3.42 -6.80
CA ASP A 18 -6.42 4.26 -7.92
C ASP A 18 -5.73 3.41 -9.00
N GLY A 19 -4.85 2.49 -8.59
CA GLY A 19 -4.19 1.53 -9.47
C GLY A 19 -5.17 0.68 -10.26
N PHE A 20 -6.18 0.12 -9.59
CA PHE A 20 -7.27 -0.62 -10.25
C PHE A 20 -8.02 0.25 -11.27
N GLN A 21 -8.36 1.49 -10.92
CA GLN A 21 -9.02 2.40 -11.86
C GLN A 21 -8.15 2.71 -13.09
N TYR A 22 -6.85 2.95 -12.90
CA TYR A 22 -5.93 3.19 -14.02
C TYR A 22 -5.78 1.96 -14.92
N LEU A 23 -5.67 0.76 -14.34
CA LEU A 23 -5.63 -0.49 -15.11
C LEU A 23 -6.92 -0.69 -15.91
N ASN A 24 -8.07 -0.47 -15.28
CA ASN A 24 -9.38 -0.62 -15.91
C ASN A 24 -9.60 0.41 -17.04
N CYS A 25 -9.00 1.60 -16.95
CA CYS A 25 -9.06 2.62 -18.00
C CYS A 25 -7.92 2.51 -19.04
N GLY A 26 -7.15 1.42 -19.05
CA GLY A 26 -6.06 1.19 -20.01
C GLY A 26 -4.79 2.00 -19.76
N ARG A 27 -4.71 2.74 -18.65
CA ARG A 27 -3.52 3.49 -18.22
C ARG A 27 -2.57 2.57 -17.45
N ILE A 28 -2.03 1.56 -18.15
CA ILE A 28 -1.29 0.46 -17.54
C ILE A 28 -0.09 0.93 -16.71
N SER A 29 0.73 1.85 -17.24
CA SER A 29 1.91 2.36 -16.52
C SER A 29 1.55 3.05 -15.19
N LEU A 30 0.47 3.84 -15.16
CA LEU A 30 0.00 4.48 -13.92
C LEU A 30 -0.62 3.47 -12.96
N GLY A 31 -1.30 2.45 -13.50
CA GLY A 31 -1.84 1.33 -12.73
C GLY A 31 -0.75 0.57 -11.99
N VAL A 32 0.27 0.11 -12.74
CA VAL A 32 1.44 -0.60 -12.21
C VAL A 32 2.16 0.26 -11.17
N SER A 33 2.43 1.54 -11.47
CA SER A 33 3.12 2.43 -10.52
C SER A 33 2.38 2.59 -9.18
N ASN A 34 1.05 2.58 -9.17
CA ASN A 34 0.30 2.63 -7.93
C ASN A 34 0.32 1.30 -7.17
N VAL A 35 0.33 0.17 -7.87
CA VAL A 35 0.49 -1.14 -7.24
C VAL A 35 1.87 -1.26 -6.60
N GLU A 36 2.94 -0.84 -7.28
CA GLU A 36 4.31 -0.84 -6.73
C GLU A 36 4.42 0.02 -5.47
N LYS A 37 3.80 1.21 -5.46
CA LYS A 37 3.76 2.07 -4.26
C LYS A 37 3.01 1.42 -3.09
N ALA A 38 1.93 0.70 -3.37
CA ALA A 38 1.18 -0.04 -2.36
C ALA A 38 2.02 -1.19 -1.79
N GLU A 39 2.74 -1.91 -2.65
CA GLU A 39 3.64 -3.01 -2.27
C GLU A 39 4.77 -2.54 -1.35
N ILE A 40 5.47 -1.47 -1.73
CA ILE A 40 6.57 -0.89 -0.90
C ILE A 40 6.06 -0.49 0.48
N LEU A 41 4.90 0.17 0.57
CA LEU A 41 4.32 0.56 1.85
C LEU A 41 3.88 -0.63 2.70
N LEU A 42 3.40 -1.70 2.06
CA LEU A 42 3.04 -2.93 2.74
C LEU A 42 4.28 -3.64 3.29
N ASP A 43 5.37 -3.72 2.52
CA ASP A 43 6.64 -4.31 2.94
C ASP A 43 7.24 -3.57 4.15
N VAL A 44 7.17 -2.23 4.15
CA VAL A 44 7.55 -1.40 5.30
C VAL A 44 6.71 -1.74 6.54
N LEU A 45 5.39 -1.89 6.39
CA LEU A 45 4.52 -2.26 7.51
C LEU A 45 4.82 -3.66 8.04
N LEU A 46 5.05 -4.63 7.16
CA LEU A 46 5.41 -6.00 7.53
C LEU A 46 6.77 -6.03 8.26
N THR A 47 7.76 -5.31 7.74
CA THR A 47 9.07 -5.16 8.39
C THR A 47 8.97 -4.51 9.76
N LEU A 48 8.11 -3.49 9.91
CA LEU A 48 7.87 -2.85 11.21
C LEU A 48 7.14 -3.77 12.18
N ALA A 49 6.23 -4.62 11.71
CA ALA A 49 5.55 -5.60 12.53
C ALA A 49 6.51 -6.71 13.00
N ASP A 50 7.36 -7.21 12.10
CA ASP A 50 8.38 -8.24 12.40
C ASP A 50 9.43 -7.73 13.41
N LYS A 51 9.88 -6.48 13.25
CA LYS A 51 10.81 -5.82 14.18
C LYS A 51 10.20 -5.47 15.54
N ASN A 52 8.90 -5.70 15.74
CA ASN A 52 8.20 -5.42 17.00
C ASN A 52 7.73 -6.75 17.63
N PRO A 53 8.65 -7.57 18.18
CA PRO A 53 8.37 -8.94 18.65
C PRO A 53 7.50 -9.02 19.92
N LYS A 54 6.79 -7.96 20.31
CA LYS A 54 5.90 -8.01 21.49
C LYS A 54 4.51 -8.53 21.12
N ARG A 55 4.39 -9.86 21.16
CA ARG A 55 3.25 -10.51 21.79
C ARG A 55 3.75 -11.38 22.95
#